data_AF-A0A821IHA4-F1
#
_entry.id   AF-A0A821IHA4-F1
#
_cell.length_a   1.000
_cell.length_b   1.000
_cell.length_c   1.000
_cell.angle_alpha   90.00
_cell.angle_beta   90.00
_cell.angle_gamma   90.00
#
_symmetry.space_group_name_H-M   'P 1'
#
loop_
_entity.id
_entity.type
_entity.pdbx_description
1 polymer ?
#
loop_
_entity_poly.entity_id
_entity_poly.type
_entity_poly.pdbx_seq_one_letter_code
_entity_poly.pdbx_strand_id
1 'polypeptide(L)' 'MGQDESKAGTTTELENDIIVRLAANTKYTPEQIRSWHSAFLRDCPNGKLTSRQFV' A
#
# COMPACT_ATOMS: atom_id res chain seq x y z
N MET A 1 -0.11 -14.45 23.09
CA MET A 1 0.58 -13.60 22.09
C MET A 1 0.73 -14.43 20.83
N GLY A 2 0.38 -13.89 19.66
CA GLY A 2 0.61 -14.55 18.37
C GLY A 2 -0.68 -14.80 17.58
N GLN A 3 -1.21 -13.75 16.94
CA GLN A 3 -1.95 -13.91 15.70
C GLN A 3 -1.05 -13.29 14.63
N ASP A 4 -0.24 -14.13 14.00
CA ASP A 4 0.53 -13.80 12.79
C ASP A 4 0.11 -14.81 11.73
N GLU A 5 -1.04 -14.55 11.13
CA GLU A 5 -1.40 -15.12 9.83
C GLU A 5 -2.01 -13.98 9.02
N SER A 6 -1.13 -13.27 8.29
CA SER A 6 -1.51 -12.29 7.29
C SER A 6 -2.39 -12.94 6.23
N LYS A 7 -3.70 -12.86 6.50
CA LYS A 7 -4.77 -13.27 5.62
C LYS A 7 -4.76 -12.37 4.39
N ALA A 8 -4.28 -12.91 3.28
CA ALA A 8 -4.54 -12.38 1.94
C ALA A 8 -6.06 -12.32 1.74
N GLY A 9 -6.64 -11.14 1.90
CA GLY A 9 -8.07 -10.92 1.79
C GLY A 9 -8.38 -9.43 1.82
N THR A 10 -8.39 -8.82 0.63
CA THR A 10 -9.22 -7.68 0.25
C THR A 10 -9.44 -6.62 1.33
N THR A 11 -8.38 -6.08 1.93
CA THR A 11 -8.48 -4.86 2.72
C THR A 11 -7.67 -3.80 2.00
N THR A 12 -8.35 -2.96 1.24
CA THR A 12 -7.81 -1.83 0.46
C THR A 12 -7.19 -0.73 1.34
N GLU A 13 -7.12 -0.97 2.64
CA GLU A 13 -6.67 -0.02 3.65
C GLU A 13 -5.21 -0.31 3.99
N LEU A 14 -4.34 0.67 3.69
CA LEU A 14 -2.92 0.58 3.99
C LEU A 14 -2.74 0.67 5.52
N GLU A 15 -2.06 -0.30 6.13
CA GLU A 15 -1.82 -0.29 7.58
C GLU A 15 -1.07 0.98 8.02
N ASN A 16 -1.47 1.57 9.14
CA ASN A 16 -0.88 2.82 9.63
C ASN A 16 0.64 2.71 9.89
N ASP A 17 1.13 1.55 10.36
CA ASP A 17 2.58 1.31 10.54
C ASP A 17 3.34 1.45 9.21
N ILE A 18 2.79 0.90 8.12
CA ILE A 18 3.37 0.99 6.78
C ILE A 18 3.39 2.45 6.32
N ILE A 19 2.32 3.21 6.55
CA ILE A 19 2.25 4.64 6.19
C ILE A 19 3.34 5.44 6.94
N VAL A 20 3.49 5.22 8.25
CA VAL A 20 4.50 5.92 9.06
C VAL A 20 5.90 5.59 8.57
N ARG A 21 6.18 4.31 8.25
CA ARG A 21 7.46 3.90 7.67
C ARG A 21 7.71 4.56 6.32
N LEU A 22 6.72 4.56 5.43
CA LEU A 22 6.84 5.19 4.11
C LEU A 22 7.07 6.71 4.23
N ALA A 23 6.36 7.39 5.13
CA ALA A 23 6.56 8.81 5.39
C ALA A 23 7.94 9.11 5.99
N ALA A 24 8.47 8.24 6.84
CA ALA A 24 9.81 8.38 7.41
C ALA A 24 10.93 8.13 6.40
N ASN A 25 10.69 7.27 5.39
CA ASN A 25 11.66 6.93 4.36
C ASN A 25 11.54 7.79 3.09
N THR A 26 10.52 8.64 3.00
CA THR A 26 10.28 9.50 1.83
C THR A 26 10.04 10.94 2.27
N LYS A 27 9.85 11.85 1.30
CA LYS A 27 9.48 13.25 1.59
C LYS A 27 7.96 13.48 1.54
N TYR A 28 7.18 12.40 1.61
CA TYR A 28 5.75 12.44 1.37
C TYR A 28 4.96 12.33 2.66
N THR A 29 3.82 13.01 2.71
CA THR A 29 2.95 12.99 3.88
C THR A 29 2.14 11.70 3.92
N PRO A 30 1.67 11.27 5.10
CA PRO A 30 0.79 10.11 5.24
C PRO A 30 -0.46 10.21 4.35
N GLU A 31 -0.98 11.42 4.13
CA GLU A 31 -2.13 11.67 3.26
C GLU A 31 -1.81 11.42 1.78
N GLN A 32 -0.65 11.87 1.31
CA GLN A 32 -0.19 11.62 -0.06
C GLN A 32 0.01 10.12 -0.30
N ILE A 33 0.63 9.42 0.65
CA ILE A 33 0.86 7.97 0.57
C ILE A 33 -0.47 7.21 0.48
N ARG A 34 -1.47 7.58 1.28
CA ARG A 34 -2.83 7.00 1.19
C ARG A 34 -3.47 7.24 -0.17
N SER A 35 -3.41 8.47 -0.66
CA SER A 35 -4.00 8.86 -1.95
C SER A 35 -3.38 8.08 -3.11
N TRP A 36 -2.05 7.93 -3.12
CA TRP A 36 -1.36 7.14 -4.12
C TRP A 36 -1.64 5.65 -4.00
N HIS A 37 -1.76 5.09 -2.80
CA HIS A 37 -2.16 3.71 -2.64
C HIS A 37 -3.58 3.46 -3.21
N SER A 38 -4.52 4.37 -2.95
CA SER A 38 -5.86 4.29 -3.54
C SER A 38 -5.86 4.44 -5.06
N ALA A 39 -5.02 5.32 -5.62
CA ALA A 39 -4.82 5.39 -7.07
C ALA A 39 -4.20 4.09 -7.63
N PHE A 40 -3.16 3.60 -6.98
CA PHE A 40 -2.47 2.38 -7.36
C PHE A 40 -3.39 1.15 -7.36
N LEU A 41 -4.27 1.01 -6.37
CA LEU A 41 -5.24 -0.09 -6.34
C LEU A 41 -6.33 0.04 -7.42
N ARG A 42 -6.63 1.24 -7.90
CA ARG A 42 -7.55 1.44 -9.03
C ARG A 42 -6.91 0.97 -10.35
N ASP A 43 -5.66 1.33 -10.59
CA ASP A 43 -4.92 0.91 -11.78
C ASP A 43 -4.49 -0.57 -11.70
N CYS A 44 -4.17 -1.06 -10.50
CA CYS A 44 -3.69 -2.40 -10.25
C CYS A 44 -4.50 -3.05 -9.11
N PRO A 45 -5.70 -3.60 -9.40
CA PRO A 45 -6.56 -4.23 -8.40
C PRO A 45 -5.95 -5.46 -7.74
N ASN A 46 -4.91 -6.06 -8.34
CA ASN A 46 -4.14 -7.15 -7.75
C ASN A 46 -3.06 -6.69 -6.75
N GLY A 47 -2.91 -5.38 -6.54
CA GLY A 47 -1.90 -4.80 -5.65
C GLY A 47 -0.45 -5.04 -6.09
N LYS A 48 -0.24 -5.47 -7.35
CA LYS A 48 1.07 -5.81 -7.90
C LYS A 48 1.25 -5.09 -9.22
N LEU A 49 2.31 -4.29 -9.31
CA LEU A 49 2.79 -3.74 -10.57
C LEU A 49 3.66 -4.81 -11.24
N THR A 50 3.33 -5.19 -12.47
CA THR A 50 4.20 -6.07 -13.27
C THR A 50 4.99 -5.23 -14.26
N SER A 51 6.17 -5.69 -14.68
CA SER A 51 7.03 -4.97 -15.64
C SER A 51 6.33 -4.67 -16.97
N ARG A 52 5.31 -5.45 -17.36
CA ARG A 52 4.48 -5.16 -18.53
C ARG A 52 3.52 -3.97 -18.36
N GLN A 53 3.19 -3.61 -17.11
CA GLN A 53 2.25 -2.54 -16.77
C GLN A 53 2.96 -1.21 -16.45
N PHE A 54 4.28 -1.23 -16.30
CA PHE A 54 5.11 -0.05 -16.05
C PHE A 54 5.97 0.22 -17.29
N VAL A 55 5.44 1.04 -18.20
CA VAL A 55 6.06 1.40 -19.49
C VAL A 55 6.50 2.86 -19.44
#